data_AF-A0A0D0BRV5-F1
#
_entry.id   AF-A0A0D0BRV5-F1
#
_cell.length_a   1.000
_cell.length_b   1.000
_cell.length_c   1.000
_cell.angle_alpha   90.00
_cell.angle_beta   90.00
_cell.angle_gamma   90.00
#
_symmetry.space_group_name_H-M   'P 1'
#
loop_
_entity.id
_entity.type
_entity.pdbx_description
1 polymer ?
#
loop_
_entity_poly.entity_id
_entity_poly.type
_entity_poly.pdbx_seq_one_letter_code
_entity_poly.pdbx_strand_id
1 'polypeptide(L)'
;MDTRPRVFYLPDTMTNWPWPRAMNPHYEVVKAEVDASFREFKALSAESQEAFDKGDSARLAGLAYPNASREHLRIACEFINVVIILDEYTDVENAAVAEAMADIVIDALHNPHKTRPEGECILGKIVQQQVSSNCLIMHSEIQECFA
;
A
#
# COMPACT_ATOMS: atom_id res chain seq x y z
N MET A 1 30.68 -29.22 -15.63
CA MET A 1 29.74 -28.30 -16.30
C MET A 1 28.49 -28.24 -15.44
N ASP A 2 28.07 -27.04 -15.03
CA ASP A 2 26.84 -26.87 -14.22
C ASP A 2 25.63 -27.15 -15.11
N THR A 3 24.90 -28.23 -14.83
CA THR A 3 23.75 -28.71 -15.62
C THR A 3 22.42 -28.16 -15.10
N ARG A 4 22.44 -27.21 -14.15
CA ARG A 4 21.21 -26.64 -13.60
C ARG A 4 20.50 -25.76 -14.63
N PRO A 5 19.16 -25.86 -14.78
CA PRO A 5 18.39 -24.96 -15.61
C PRO A 5 18.62 -23.51 -15.18
N ARG A 6 18.95 -22.63 -16.14
CA ARG A 6 19.13 -21.19 -15.90
C ARG A 6 17.83 -20.38 -16.05
N VAL A 7 16.78 -21.02 -16.58
CA VAL A 7 15.49 -20.40 -16.87
C VAL A 7 14.40 -21.39 -16.48
N PHE A 8 13.39 -20.88 -15.78
CA PHE A 8 12.16 -21.59 -15.47
C PHE A 8 11.01 -20.91 -16.23
N TYR A 9 10.17 -21.69 -16.90
CA TYR A 9 8.93 -21.20 -17.51
C TYR A 9 7.78 -21.49 -16.55
N LEU A 10 7.12 -20.44 -16.06
CA LEU A 10 5.91 -20.62 -15.28
C LEU A 10 4.78 -21.05 -16.21
N PRO A 11 3.96 -22.05 -15.83
CA PRO A 11 2.75 -22.37 -16.59
C PRO A 11 1.77 -21.19 -16.51
N ASP A 12 0.86 -21.08 -17.47
CA ASP A 12 -0.24 -20.11 -17.40
C ASP A 12 -1.20 -20.54 -16.28
N THR A 13 -0.99 -19.97 -15.09
CA THR A 13 -1.74 -20.25 -13.86
C THR A 13 -3.18 -19.72 -13.91
N MET A 14 -3.53 -18.89 -14.89
CA MET A 14 -4.82 -18.21 -14.98
C MET A 14 -5.70 -18.72 -16.13
N THR A 15 -5.20 -19.64 -16.98
CA THR A 15 -5.90 -20.23 -18.14
C THR A 15 -7.36 -20.61 -17.84
N ASN A 16 -7.60 -21.26 -16.70
CA ASN A 16 -8.91 -21.78 -16.29
C ASN A 16 -9.46 -21.06 -15.05
N TRP A 17 -9.09 -19.79 -14.83
CA TRP A 17 -9.52 -19.04 -13.66
C TRP A 17 -11.05 -18.88 -13.64
N PRO A 18 -11.75 -19.44 -12.63
CA PRO A 18 -13.21 -19.55 -12.68
C PRO A 18 -13.92 -18.23 -12.31
N TRP A 19 -13.22 -17.29 -11.67
CA TRP A 19 -13.83 -16.04 -11.23
C TRP A 19 -13.74 -14.95 -12.29
N PRO A 20 -14.86 -14.32 -12.67
CA PRO A 20 -14.84 -13.23 -13.63
C PRO A 20 -14.09 -12.03 -13.04
N ARG A 21 -13.34 -11.34 -13.90
CA ARG A 21 -12.66 -10.11 -13.52
C ARG A 21 -13.67 -8.98 -13.36
N ALA A 22 -13.74 -8.39 -12.16
CA ALA A 22 -14.44 -7.16 -11.89
C ALA A 22 -13.43 -6.08 -11.49
N MET A 23 -13.61 -4.85 -11.97
CA MET A 23 -12.77 -3.71 -11.62
C MET A 23 -13.64 -2.65 -10.96
N ASN A 24 -13.17 -2.07 -9.85
CA ASN A 24 -13.87 -0.97 -9.21
C ASN A 24 -14.02 0.23 -10.17
N PRO A 25 -15.22 0.80 -10.36
CA PRO A 25 -15.44 1.91 -11.29
C PRO A 25 -14.67 3.20 -10.91
N HIS A 26 -14.21 3.31 -9.67
CA HIS A 26 -13.47 4.46 -9.18
C HIS A 26 -11.95 4.34 -9.34
N TYR A 27 -11.46 3.22 -9.89
CA TYR A 27 -10.03 2.89 -9.97
C TYR A 27 -9.17 4.03 -10.55
N GLU A 28 -9.49 4.55 -11.74
CA GLU A 28 -8.65 5.54 -12.42
C GLU A 28 -8.49 6.84 -11.60
N VAL A 29 -9.59 7.31 -11.00
CA VAL A 29 -9.61 8.53 -10.20
C VAL A 29 -8.85 8.33 -8.89
N VAL A 30 -9.14 7.24 -8.18
CA VAL A 30 -8.50 6.95 -6.89
C VAL A 30 -7.00 6.69 -7.06
N LYS A 31 -6.60 5.97 -8.12
CA LYS A 31 -5.20 5.75 -8.46
C LYS A 31 -4.44 7.06 -8.60
N ALA A 32 -4.95 7.98 -9.42
CA ALA A 32 -4.28 9.26 -9.67
C ALA A 32 -4.08 10.06 -8.38
N GLU A 33 -5.08 10.08 -7.49
CA GLU A 33 -5.00 10.78 -6.22
C GLU A 33 -4.00 10.16 -5.24
N VAL A 34 -4.03 8.82 -5.11
CA VAL A 34 -3.15 8.10 -4.19
C VAL A 34 -1.70 8.16 -4.68
N ASP A 35 -1.45 7.97 -5.97
CA ASP A 35 -0.11 8.08 -6.56
C ASP A 35 0.48 9.47 -6.34
N ALA A 36 -0.32 10.53 -6.56
CA ALA A 36 0.11 11.91 -6.31
C ALA A 36 0.48 12.12 -4.84
N SER A 37 -0.35 11.65 -3.90
CA SER A 37 -0.08 11.78 -2.47
C SER A 37 1.17 11.03 -2.03
N PHE A 38 1.41 9.83 -2.55
CA PHE A 38 2.55 9.02 -2.12
C PHE A 38 3.90 9.53 -2.67
N ARG A 39 3.90 10.13 -3.86
CA ARG A 39 5.10 10.74 -4.46
C ARG A 39 5.65 11.90 -3.63
N GLU A 40 4.82 12.59 -2.86
CA GLU A 40 5.26 13.71 -2.01
C GLU A 40 6.21 13.26 -0.88
N PHE A 41 6.08 12.01 -0.41
CA PHE A 41 6.97 11.49 0.63
C PHE A 41 8.40 11.28 0.16
N LYS A 42 8.61 11.09 -1.15
CA LYS A 42 9.92 10.74 -1.74
C LYS A 42 10.58 9.56 -1.00
N ALA A 43 9.75 8.58 -0.63
CA ALA A 43 10.16 7.45 0.21
C ALA A 43 11.03 6.43 -0.53
N LEU A 44 11.02 6.43 -1.87
CA LEU A 44 11.69 5.43 -2.68
C LEU A 44 12.88 6.03 -3.43
N SER A 45 13.87 5.18 -3.70
CA SER A 45 14.92 5.49 -4.68
C SER A 45 14.32 5.68 -6.07
N ALA A 46 15.05 6.27 -7.02
CA ALA A 46 14.54 6.43 -8.39
C ALA A 46 14.22 5.07 -9.06
N GLU A 47 15.05 4.06 -8.80
CA GLU A 47 14.86 2.70 -9.31
C GLU A 47 13.65 2.02 -8.66
N SER A 48 13.56 2.06 -7.32
CA SER A 48 12.43 1.51 -6.57
C SER A 48 11.12 2.22 -6.93
N GLN A 49 11.14 3.53 -7.17
CA GLN A 49 9.96 4.29 -7.60
C GLN A 49 9.51 3.87 -9.01
N GLU A 50 10.43 3.64 -9.94
CA GLU A 50 10.08 3.15 -11.28
C GLU A 50 9.46 1.75 -11.22
N ALA A 51 10.02 0.86 -10.38
CA ALA A 51 9.47 -0.47 -10.15
C ALA A 51 8.07 -0.40 -9.51
N PHE A 52 7.91 0.45 -8.49
CA PHE A 52 6.64 0.70 -7.81
C PHE A 52 5.56 1.22 -8.77
N ASP A 53 5.90 2.21 -9.60
CA ASP A 53 4.98 2.80 -10.59
C ASP A 53 4.52 1.76 -11.64
N LYS A 54 5.40 0.81 -12.01
CA LYS A 54 5.05 -0.30 -12.92
C LYS A 54 4.17 -1.37 -12.28
N GLY A 55 4.29 -1.56 -10.96
CA GLY A 55 3.55 -2.59 -10.22
C GLY A 55 2.04 -2.31 -10.13
N ASP A 56 1.64 -1.03 -10.16
CA ASP A 56 0.24 -0.59 -10.16
C ASP A 56 -0.61 -1.21 -9.02
N SER A 57 -0.19 -0.95 -7.79
CA SER A 57 -0.85 -1.36 -6.55
C SER A 57 -2.33 -0.95 -6.46
N ALA A 58 -2.69 0.22 -6.98
CA ALA A 58 -4.09 0.67 -7.01
C ALA A 58 -4.97 -0.25 -7.86
N ARG A 59 -4.42 -0.87 -8.90
CA ARG A 59 -5.13 -1.86 -9.72
C ARG A 59 -5.38 -3.14 -8.95
N LEU A 60 -4.43 -3.57 -8.10
CA LEU A 60 -4.65 -4.68 -7.19
C LEU A 60 -5.83 -4.38 -6.24
N ALA A 61 -5.87 -3.20 -5.63
CA ALA A 61 -7.01 -2.78 -4.80
C ALA A 61 -8.33 -2.77 -5.59
N GLY A 62 -8.32 -2.20 -6.81
CA GLY A 62 -9.51 -2.12 -7.67
C GLY A 62 -10.06 -3.48 -8.09
N LEU A 63 -9.19 -4.49 -8.24
CA LEU A 63 -9.57 -5.88 -8.53
C LEU A 63 -10.02 -6.63 -7.26
N ALA A 64 -9.39 -6.37 -6.12
CA ALA A 64 -9.72 -7.02 -4.84
C ALA A 64 -11.05 -6.50 -4.25
N TYR A 65 -11.35 -5.22 -4.47
CA TYR A 65 -12.52 -4.54 -3.90
C TYR A 65 -13.41 -3.91 -4.99
N PRO A 66 -13.96 -4.69 -5.93
CA PRO A 66 -14.65 -4.17 -7.11
C PRO A 66 -15.95 -3.41 -6.78
N ASN A 67 -16.55 -3.69 -5.62
CA ASN A 67 -17.81 -3.10 -5.18
C ASN A 67 -17.66 -2.12 -4.01
N ALA A 68 -16.42 -1.83 -3.59
CA ALA A 68 -16.19 -0.85 -2.54
C ALA A 68 -16.59 0.56 -3.00
N SER A 69 -17.03 1.40 -2.07
CA SER A 69 -17.20 2.83 -2.36
C SER A 69 -15.86 3.44 -2.78
N ARG A 70 -15.91 4.62 -3.38
CA ARG A 70 -14.72 5.37 -3.76
C ARG A 70 -13.79 5.58 -2.57
N GLU A 71 -14.36 5.89 -1.40
CA GLU A 71 -13.67 6.16 -0.15
C GLU A 71 -13.00 4.90 0.39
N HIS A 72 -13.72 3.77 0.44
CA HIS A 72 -13.16 2.48 0.83
C HIS A 72 -12.08 1.99 -0.15
N LEU A 73 -12.25 2.23 -1.46
CA LEU A 73 -11.21 1.92 -2.43
C LEU A 73 -9.95 2.75 -2.18
N ARG A 74 -10.10 4.04 -1.87
CA ARG A 74 -8.96 4.90 -1.54
C ARG A 74 -8.20 4.38 -0.33
N ILE A 75 -8.91 4.03 0.75
CA ILE A 75 -8.33 3.40 1.95
C ILE A 75 -7.53 2.14 1.57
N ALA A 76 -8.12 1.28 0.73
CA ALA A 76 -7.47 0.05 0.29
C ALA A 76 -6.21 0.34 -0.55
N CYS A 77 -6.26 1.30 -1.47
CA CYS A 77 -5.09 1.70 -2.26
C CYS A 77 -3.95 2.25 -1.38
N GLU A 78 -4.27 3.15 -0.44
CA GLU A 78 -3.28 3.71 0.49
C GLU A 78 -2.67 2.61 1.37
N PHE A 79 -3.50 1.68 1.86
CA PHE A 79 -3.04 0.53 2.64
C PHE A 79 -2.11 -0.39 1.85
N ILE A 80 -2.48 -0.75 0.62
CA ILE A 80 -1.63 -1.59 -0.25
C ILE A 80 -0.29 -0.89 -0.53
N ASN A 81 -0.28 0.42 -0.75
CA ASN A 81 0.96 1.17 -0.92
C ASN A 81 1.84 1.13 0.33
N VAL A 82 1.25 1.30 1.51
CA VAL A 82 1.98 1.20 2.79
C VAL A 82 2.68 -0.15 2.93
N VAL A 83 1.97 -1.26 2.67
CA VAL A 83 2.57 -2.59 2.82
C VAL A 83 3.66 -2.86 1.77
N ILE A 84 3.51 -2.39 0.53
CA ILE A 84 4.56 -2.53 -0.48
C ILE A 84 5.80 -1.70 -0.12
N ILE A 85 5.62 -0.47 0.38
CA ILE A 85 6.76 0.37 0.78
C ILE A 85 7.44 -0.21 2.03
N LEU A 86 6.67 -0.76 2.98
CA LEU A 86 7.23 -1.46 4.12
C LEU A 86 8.09 -2.65 3.67
N ASP A 87 7.56 -3.48 2.77
CA ASP A 87 8.25 -4.65 2.21
C ASP A 87 9.58 -4.26 1.55
N GLU A 88 9.57 -3.26 0.66
CA GLU A 88 10.77 -2.72 0.00
C GLU A 88 11.84 -2.23 1.01
N TYR A 89 11.41 -1.62 2.12
CA TYR A 89 12.32 -1.17 3.17
C TYR A 89 12.89 -2.34 3.98
N THR A 90 12.07 -3.35 4.29
CA THR A 90 12.49 -4.46 5.13
C THR A 90 13.28 -5.53 4.39
N ASP A 91 13.07 -5.70 3.08
CA ASP A 91 13.70 -6.73 2.24
C ASP A 91 15.22 -6.58 2.11
N VAL A 92 15.71 -5.34 2.23
CA VAL A 92 17.15 -5.02 2.13
C VAL A 92 17.84 -4.93 3.48
N GLU A 93 17.08 -5.05 4.57
CA GLU A 93 17.55 -4.85 5.92
C GLU A 93 17.76 -6.17 6.69
N ASN A 94 18.52 -6.11 7.77
CA ASN A 94 18.62 -7.25 8.68
C ASN A 94 17.44 -7.30 9.66
N ALA A 95 17.26 -8.45 10.31
CA ALA A 95 16.13 -8.69 11.21
C ALA A 95 15.95 -7.62 12.30
N ALA A 96 17.04 -7.11 12.89
CA ALA A 96 16.94 -6.12 13.96
C ALA A 96 16.47 -4.75 13.45
N VAL A 97 16.89 -4.35 12.25
CA VAL A 97 16.44 -3.10 11.62
C VAL A 97 14.99 -3.23 11.15
N ALA A 98 14.62 -4.38 10.57
CA ALA A 98 13.24 -4.65 10.17
C ALA A 98 12.28 -4.67 11.38
N GLU A 99 12.69 -5.23 12.53
CA GLU A 99 11.92 -5.19 13.77
C GLU A 99 11.71 -3.75 14.26
N ALA A 100 12.75 -2.91 14.24
CA ALA A 100 12.62 -1.50 14.59
C ALA A 100 11.69 -0.72 13.64
N MET A 101 11.71 -1.02 12.33
CA MET A 101 10.76 -0.45 11.38
C MET A 101 9.32 -0.90 11.65
N ALA A 102 9.12 -2.17 12.00
CA ALA A 102 7.82 -2.69 12.39
C ALA A 102 7.29 -1.99 13.65
N ASP A 103 8.13 -1.77 14.66
CA ASP A 103 7.75 -1.02 15.87
C ASP A 103 7.31 0.42 15.55
N ILE A 104 8.00 1.11 14.63
CA ILE A 104 7.62 2.45 14.16
C ILE A 104 6.24 2.43 13.48
N VAL A 105 6.00 1.46 12.60
CA VAL A 105 4.70 1.29 11.90
C VAL A 105 3.59 1.00 12.91
N ILE A 106 3.79 0.07 13.83
CA ILE A 106 2.82 -0.29 14.86
C ILE A 106 2.54 0.88 15.81
N ASP A 107 3.56 1.65 16.20
CA ASP A 107 3.37 2.86 16.99
C ASP A 107 2.57 3.93 16.24
N ALA A 108 2.83 4.14 14.94
CA ALA A 108 2.08 5.07 14.11
C ALA A 108 0.61 4.64 13.93
N LEU A 109 0.34 3.34 13.81
CA LEU A 109 -1.02 2.79 13.74
C LEU A 109 -1.80 3.03 15.05
N HIS A 110 -1.18 2.77 16.20
CA HIS A 110 -1.85 2.92 17.49
C HIS A 110 -1.92 4.37 17.97
N ASN A 111 -0.97 5.22 17.55
CA ASN A 111 -0.83 6.59 18.01
C ASN A 111 -0.84 7.59 16.83
N PRO A 112 -1.92 7.67 16.03
CA PRO A 112 -1.94 8.48 14.81
C PRO A 112 -1.80 9.98 15.06
N HIS A 113 -2.13 10.46 16.26
CA HIS A 113 -1.99 11.89 16.62
C HIS A 113 -0.65 12.24 17.30
N LYS A 114 0.23 11.27 17.52
CA LYS A 114 1.55 11.49 18.14
C LYS A 114 2.51 12.11 17.11
N THR A 115 3.11 13.25 17.45
CA THR A 115 4.15 13.86 16.60
C THR A 115 5.29 12.88 16.35
N ARG A 116 5.64 12.64 15.08
CA ARG A 116 6.77 11.76 14.72
C ARG A 116 8.11 12.42 15.08
N PRO A 117 9.07 11.69 15.68
CA PRO A 117 10.40 12.21 15.97
C PRO A 117 11.14 12.67 14.71
N GLU A 118 11.98 13.70 14.84
CA GLU A 118 12.89 14.11 13.76
C GLU A 118 13.94 13.01 13.49
N GLY A 119 14.20 12.73 12.22
CA GLY A 119 15.15 11.70 11.79
C GLY A 119 14.63 10.26 11.88
N GLU A 120 13.36 10.06 12.26
CA GLU A 120 12.72 8.75 12.18
C GLU A 120 12.58 8.27 10.73
N CYS A 121 12.51 6.95 10.55
CA CYS A 121 12.11 6.33 9.30
C CYS A 121 10.79 6.91 8.76
N ILE A 122 10.77 7.23 7.46
CA ILE A 122 9.62 7.85 6.79
C ILE A 122 8.33 7.03 6.88
N LEU A 123 8.45 5.71 7.05
CA LEU A 123 7.32 4.79 7.25
C LEU A 123 6.36 5.26 8.34
N GLY A 124 6.88 5.79 9.46
CA GLY A 124 6.04 6.30 10.56
C GLY A 124 5.14 7.45 10.11
N LYS A 125 5.64 8.35 9.26
CA LYS A 125 4.88 9.48 8.72
C LYS A 125 3.86 9.04 7.67
N ILE A 126 4.24 8.10 6.80
CA ILE A 126 3.34 7.56 5.76
C ILE A 126 2.13 6.88 6.43
N VAL A 127 2.39 6.01 7.41
CA VAL A 127 1.35 5.29 8.16
C VAL A 127 0.48 6.27 8.95
N GLN A 128 1.10 7.23 9.65
CA GLN A 128 0.35 8.26 10.37
C GLN A 128 -0.62 9.03 9.45
N GLN A 129 -0.18 9.43 8.25
CA GLN A 129 -1.03 10.16 7.31
C GLN A 129 -2.18 9.29 6.82
N GLN A 130 -1.93 8.02 6.51
CA GLN A 130 -2.95 7.06 6.09
C GLN A 130 -4.01 6.85 7.18
N VAL A 131 -3.60 6.56 8.43
CA VAL A 131 -4.55 6.36 9.54
C VAL A 131 -5.33 7.63 9.86
N SER A 132 -4.67 8.79 9.88
CA SER A 132 -5.33 10.07 10.20
C SER A 132 -6.40 10.41 9.16
N SER A 133 -6.12 10.17 7.88
CA SER A 133 -7.10 10.41 6.80
C SER A 133 -8.28 9.44 6.90
N ASN A 134 -8.04 8.20 7.30
CA ASN A 134 -9.05 7.14 7.32
C ASN A 134 -9.95 7.18 8.56
N CYS A 135 -9.42 7.57 9.72
CA CYS A 135 -10.22 7.85 10.90
C CYS A 135 -11.29 8.92 10.63
N LEU A 136 -10.98 9.94 9.82
CA LEU A 136 -11.95 10.97 9.46
C LEU A 136 -13.10 10.39 8.60
N ILE A 137 -12.79 9.56 7.61
CA ILE A 137 -13.77 8.92 6.71
C ILE A 137 -14.69 7.97 7.49
N MET A 138 -14.11 7.09 8.32
CA MET A 138 -14.90 6.16 9.13
C MET A 138 -15.77 6.88 10.17
N HIS A 139 -15.27 7.98 10.75
CA HIS A 139 -16.03 8.73 11.75
C HIS A 139 -17.23 9.47 11.12
N SER A 140 -17.09 10.02 9.91
CA SER A 140 -18.23 10.63 9.20
C SER A 140 -19.31 9.61 8.85
N GLU A 141 -18.95 8.41 8.41
CA GLU A 141 -19.94 7.36 8.09
C GLU A 141 -20.69 6.85 9.33
N ILE A 142 -20.00 6.75 10.48
CA ILE A 142 -20.63 6.44 11.77
C ILE A 142 -21.65 7.53 12.14
N GLN A 143 -21.28 8.81 11.98
CA GLN A 143 -22.20 9.92 12.30
C GLN A 143 -23.44 9.92 11.39
N GLU A 144 -23.30 9.61 10.10
CA GLU A 144 -24.43 9.49 9.17
C GLU A 144 -25.35 8.31 9.50
N CYS A 145 -24.81 7.20 10.00
CA CYS A 145 -25.61 6.04 10.41
C CYS A 145 -26.44 6.27 11.69
N PHE A 146 -26.13 7.31 12.47
CA PHE A 146 -26.81 7.66 13.71
C PHE A 146 -27.56 9.02 13.65
N ALA A 147 -27.71 9.58 12.45
CA ALA A 147 -28.50 10.79 12.16
C ALA A 147 -29.86 10.43 11.55
#